data_AF-A0A7S2FRU8-F1
#
_entry.id   AF-A0A7S2FRU8-F1
#
_cell.length_a   1.000
_cell.length_b   1.000
_cell.length_c   1.000
_cell.angle_alpha   90.00
_cell.angle_beta   90.00
_cell.angle_gamma   90.00
#
_symmetry.space_group_name_H-M   'P 1'
#
loop_
_entity.id
_entity.type
_entity.pdbx_description
1 polymer ?
#
loop_
_entity_poly.entity_id
_entity_poly.type
_entity_poly.pdbx_seq_one_letter_code
_entity_poly.pdbx_strand_id
1 'polypeptide(L)'
;YFCNDVVAPANSMLRRTLDQQCTVSRPGLAMVASALAVELMVTILHHEEGGHAEADLGGSSGGGGGGQGRSPLGCVPHQIRASLPTFRNDCMVGCAFDKCTACSPTVLEAYRTRGADFMLDAFNKGSYLEDLTGLTEMHAETEKALEDVTLFDDDDDDM
;
A
#
# COMPACT_ATOMS: atom_id res chain seq x y z
N TYR A 1 1.23 3.02 1.98
CA TYR A 1 1.78 2.58 0.69
C TYR A 1 2.25 1.12 0.77
N PHE A 2 3.29 0.81 1.55
CA PHE A 2 3.86 -0.54 1.64
C PHE A 2 2.98 -1.61 2.30
N CYS A 3 1.91 -1.26 3.03
CA CYS A 3 1.02 -2.25 3.67
C CYS A 3 0.26 -3.14 2.67
N ASN A 4 0.14 -2.71 1.42
CA ASN A 4 -0.55 -3.48 0.39
C ASN A 4 0.41 -4.32 -0.46
N ASP A 5 1.70 -4.29 -0.15
CA ASP A 5 2.74 -5.05 -0.85
C ASP A 5 3.34 -6.07 0.13
N VAL A 6 3.51 -7.30 -0.34
CA VAL A 6 4.12 -8.39 0.44
C VAL A 6 5.62 -8.50 0.20
N VAL A 7 6.18 -7.69 -0.69
CA VAL A 7 7.61 -7.69 -1.02
C VAL A 7 8.30 -6.47 -0.43
N ALA A 8 9.52 -6.64 0.09
CA ALA A 8 10.33 -5.48 0.49
C ALA A 8 10.75 -4.63 -0.71
N PRO A 9 10.94 -3.32 -0.51
CA PRO A 9 11.46 -2.45 -1.55
C PRO A 9 12.90 -2.86 -1.93
N ALA A 10 13.05 -3.45 -3.11
CA ALA A 10 14.35 -3.79 -3.69
C ALA A 10 14.85 -2.72 -4.67
N ASN A 11 16.13 -2.80 -5.06
CA ASN A 11 16.69 -1.94 -6.10
C ASN A 11 16.11 -2.30 -7.49
N SER A 12 14.99 -1.67 -7.82
CA SER A 12 14.28 -1.85 -9.09
C SER A 12 14.98 -1.21 -10.29
N MET A 13 15.98 -0.35 -10.08
CA MET A 13 16.75 0.30 -11.16
C MET A 13 17.88 -0.57 -11.69
N LEU A 14 18.48 -1.44 -10.87
CA LEU A 14 19.65 -2.26 -11.23
C LEU A 14 19.43 -3.15 -12.46
N ARG A 15 18.20 -3.63 -12.66
CA ARG A 15 17.83 -4.57 -13.73
C ARG A 15 16.92 -3.96 -14.81
N ARG A 16 16.71 -2.64 -14.80
CA ARG A 16 15.94 -1.95 -15.85
C ARG A 16 16.89 -1.34 -16.86
N THR A 17 16.66 -1.59 -18.16
CA THR A 17 17.33 -0.85 -19.23
C THR A 17 16.86 0.61 -19.22
N LEU A 18 17.61 1.52 -19.85
CA LEU A 18 17.32 2.96 -19.81
C LEU A 18 15.89 3.32 -20.27
N ASP A 19 15.33 2.55 -21.19
CA ASP A 19 13.94 2.67 -21.69
C ASP A 19 12.88 2.13 -20.70
N GLN A 20 13.31 1.36 -19.69
CA GLN A 20 12.47 0.88 -18.59
C GLN A 20 12.65 1.71 -17.30
N GLN A 21 13.63 2.62 -17.23
CA GLN A 21 13.96 3.43 -16.05
C GLN A 21 13.11 4.71 -15.88
N CYS A 22 11.89 4.72 -16.43
CA CYS A 22 10.73 5.58 -16.13
C CYS A 22 10.10 6.31 -17.34
N THR A 23 8.78 6.11 -17.44
CA THR A 23 7.70 7.05 -17.83
C THR A 23 7.61 7.55 -19.27
N VAL A 24 7.10 6.69 -20.16
CA VAL A 24 6.10 7.14 -21.14
C VAL A 24 4.72 7.04 -20.49
N SER A 25 4.27 8.11 -19.82
CA SER A 25 2.90 8.21 -19.30
C SER A 25 2.03 9.04 -20.22
N ARG A 26 0.74 8.71 -20.31
CA ARG A 26 -0.24 9.59 -20.99
C ARG A 26 -0.20 10.98 -20.32
N PRO A 27 -0.02 12.10 -21.08
CA PRO A 27 0.20 13.42 -20.49
C PRO A 27 -0.87 13.88 -19.49
N GLY A 28 -2.13 13.46 -19.68
CA GLY A 28 -3.23 13.81 -18.78
C GLY A 28 -3.16 13.15 -17.39
N LEU A 29 -2.38 12.07 -17.21
CA LEU A 29 -2.34 11.32 -15.95
C LEU A 29 -1.76 12.16 -14.81
N ALA A 30 -0.67 12.87 -15.06
CA ALA A 30 -0.03 13.73 -14.06
C ALA A 30 -1.00 14.82 -13.58
N MET A 31 -1.74 15.45 -14.51
CA MET A 31 -2.70 16.51 -14.17
C MET A 31 -3.84 15.99 -13.29
N VAL A 32 -4.41 14.83 -13.62
CA VAL A 32 -5.49 14.22 -12.82
C VAL A 32 -4.98 13.82 -11.44
N ALA A 33 -3.80 13.18 -11.36
CA ALA A 33 -3.22 12.78 -10.08
C ALA A 33 -2.91 13.99 -9.18
N SER A 34 -2.32 15.05 -9.74
CA SER A 34 -2.04 16.29 -9.00
C SER A 34 -3.32 16.96 -8.51
N ALA A 35 -4.36 17.04 -9.34
CA ALA A 35 -5.64 17.63 -8.94
C ALA A 35 -6.27 16.84 -7.78
N LEU A 36 -6.36 15.52 -7.88
CA LEU A 36 -6.92 14.66 -6.83
C LEU A 36 -6.12 14.74 -5.52
N ALA A 37 -4.78 14.78 -5.61
CA ALA A 37 -3.92 14.89 -4.43
C ALA A 37 -4.13 16.22 -3.69
N VAL A 38 -4.24 17.33 -4.42
CA VAL A 38 -4.49 18.65 -3.82
C VAL A 38 -5.90 18.72 -3.21
N GLU A 39 -6.92 18.23 -3.91
CA GLU A 39 -8.29 18.21 -3.37
C GLU A 39 -8.40 17.36 -2.11
N LEU A 40 -7.75 16.19 -2.07
CA LEU A 40 -7.70 15.36 -0.88
C LEU A 40 -6.97 16.07 0.28
N MET A 41 -5.85 16.73 0.00
CA MET A 41 -5.12 17.51 1.00
C MET A 41 -5.99 18.63 1.60
N VAL A 42 -6.67 19.41 0.75
CA VAL A 42 -7.55 20.50 1.21
C VAL A 42 -8.72 19.93 2.03
N THR A 43 -9.30 18.80 1.61
CA THR A 43 -10.38 18.11 2.33
C THR A 43 -9.96 17.67 3.72
N ILE A 44 -8.75 17.08 3.85
CA ILE A 44 -8.17 16.66 5.14
C ILE A 44 -7.90 17.88 6.03
N LEU A 45 -7.33 18.96 5.49
CA LEU A 45 -7.02 20.17 6.27
C LEU A 45 -8.27 20.88 6.81
N HIS A 46 -9.41 20.76 6.13
CA HIS A 46 -10.69 21.31 6.58
C HIS A 46 -11.53 20.32 7.41
N HIS A 47 -11.08 19.09 7.57
CA HIS A 47 -11.73 18.12 8.46
C HIS A 47 -11.40 18.44 9.92
N GLU A 48 -12.37 18.34 10.82
CA GLU A 48 -12.17 18.66 12.26
C GLU A 48 -11.06 17.79 12.89
N GLU A 49 -10.98 16.52 12.48
CA GLU A 49 -9.94 15.58 12.94
C GLU A 49 -8.63 15.67 12.15
N GLY A 50 -8.57 16.50 11.09
CA GLY A 50 -7.37 16.68 10.27
C GLY A 50 -6.81 15.35 9.76
N GLY A 51 -5.52 15.12 10.01
CA GLY A 51 -4.83 13.86 9.64
C GLY A 51 -5.28 12.61 10.41
N HIS A 52 -6.14 12.76 11.44
CA HIS A 52 -6.74 11.65 12.17
C HIS A 52 -8.15 11.29 11.68
N ALA A 53 -8.65 11.98 10.65
CA ALA A 53 -9.94 11.69 10.06
C ALA A 53 -10.03 10.22 9.59
N GLU A 54 -11.09 9.53 9.98
CA GLU A 54 -11.38 8.19 9.45
C GLU A 54 -11.70 8.23 7.96
N ALA A 55 -11.39 7.14 7.25
CA ALA A 55 -11.69 7.08 5.82
C ALA A 55 -13.18 6.95 5.52
N ASP A 56 -13.66 7.81 4.62
CA ASP A 56 -15.01 7.77 4.05
C ASP A 56 -14.93 7.54 2.54
N LEU A 57 -15.76 6.63 2.02
CA LEU A 57 -15.88 6.32 0.59
C LEU A 57 -17.10 6.99 -0.08
N GLY A 58 -17.86 7.81 0.64
CA GLY A 58 -18.92 8.64 0.07
C GLY A 58 -20.19 7.88 -0.35
N GLY A 59 -20.39 6.66 0.16
CA GLY A 59 -21.58 5.87 -0.10
C GLY A 59 -22.86 6.56 0.40
N SER A 60 -23.79 6.87 -0.50
CA SER A 60 -25.12 7.37 -0.13
C SER A 60 -26.07 6.22 0.15
N SER A 61 -26.26 5.83 1.41
CA SER A 61 -27.56 5.38 1.94
C SER A 61 -27.47 4.89 3.39
N GLY A 62 -28.26 5.51 4.28
CA GLY A 62 -28.91 4.77 5.37
C GLY A 62 -28.69 5.26 6.80
N GLY A 63 -29.39 6.34 7.18
CA GLY A 63 -30.07 6.40 8.48
C GLY A 63 -29.23 6.67 9.74
N GLY A 64 -29.32 7.90 10.23
CA GLY A 64 -29.51 8.12 11.67
C GLY A 64 -28.25 8.07 12.55
N GLY A 65 -27.29 8.95 12.32
CA GLY A 65 -26.30 9.33 13.31
C GLY A 65 -25.73 10.69 12.93
N GLY A 66 -25.92 11.71 13.77
CA GLY A 66 -25.66 13.11 13.45
C GLY A 66 -24.27 13.38 12.88
N GLY A 67 -24.21 14.26 11.89
CA GLY A 67 -23.00 14.70 11.19
C GLY A 67 -21.94 15.32 12.09
N GLN A 68 -21.19 14.47 12.78
CA GLN A 68 -19.93 14.75 13.44
C GLN A 68 -18.88 13.91 12.72
N GLY A 69 -17.91 14.55 12.06
CA GLY A 69 -16.80 13.85 11.38
C GLY A 69 -16.97 13.60 9.87
N ARG A 70 -17.72 14.42 9.13
CA ARG A 70 -17.63 14.46 7.65
C ARG A 70 -17.04 15.80 7.22
N SER A 71 -16.08 15.77 6.28
CA SER A 71 -15.50 17.00 5.76
C SER A 71 -16.58 17.80 5.00
N PRO A 72 -16.65 19.13 5.16
CA PRO A 72 -17.54 19.98 4.36
C PRO A 72 -17.21 19.93 2.86
N LEU A 73 -16.02 19.45 2.50
CA LEU A 73 -15.54 19.35 1.12
C LEU A 73 -15.76 17.96 0.49
N GLY A 74 -16.33 16.99 1.23
CA GLY A 74 -16.67 15.67 0.71
C GLY A 74 -16.11 14.52 1.54
N CYS A 75 -15.94 13.36 0.91
CA CYS A 75 -15.40 12.16 1.54
C CYS A 75 -13.85 12.22 1.64
N VAL A 76 -13.29 11.50 2.61
CA VAL A 76 -11.84 11.41 2.85
C VAL A 76 -11.36 9.99 2.57
N PRO A 77 -11.08 9.59 1.32
CA PRO A 77 -10.59 8.23 1.02
C PRO A 77 -9.12 8.05 1.43
N HIS A 78 -8.74 6.83 1.86
CA HIS A 78 -7.33 6.50 2.11
C HIS A 78 -6.50 6.40 0.83
N GLN A 79 -7.08 5.87 -0.25
CA GLN A 79 -6.42 5.75 -1.54
C GLN A 79 -7.41 6.03 -2.68
N ILE A 80 -6.91 6.66 -3.74
CA ILE A 80 -7.64 6.88 -4.98
C ILE A 80 -6.83 6.24 -6.12
N ARG A 81 -7.45 5.33 -6.88
CA ARG A 81 -6.84 4.74 -8.08
C ARG A 81 -7.60 5.19 -9.32
N ALA A 82 -6.88 5.85 -10.22
CA ALA A 82 -7.43 6.38 -11.46
C ALA A 82 -7.05 5.50 -12.65
N SER A 83 -8.02 5.19 -13.50
CA SER A 83 -7.82 4.52 -14.78
C SER A 83 -8.28 5.43 -15.92
N LEU A 84 -7.33 5.96 -16.69
CA LEU A 84 -7.64 6.77 -17.87
C LEU A 84 -8.23 6.00 -19.05
N PRO A 85 -7.91 4.73 -19.31
CA PRO A 85 -8.56 3.96 -20.37
C PRO A 85 -10.07 3.79 -20.14
N THR A 86 -10.49 3.61 -18.88
CA THR A 86 -11.90 3.42 -18.50
C THR A 86 -12.53 4.68 -17.89
N PHE A 87 -11.77 5.78 -17.81
CA PHE A 87 -12.18 7.06 -17.20
C PHE A 87 -12.82 6.91 -15.81
N ARG A 88 -12.27 6.00 -14.99
CA ARG A 88 -12.82 5.65 -13.68
C ARG A 88 -11.83 6.01 -12.56
N ASN A 89 -12.37 6.53 -11.46
CA ASN A 89 -11.64 6.72 -10.20
C ASN A 89 -12.28 5.83 -9.13
N ASP A 90 -11.48 4.98 -8.51
CA ASP A 90 -11.91 4.10 -7.43
C ASP A 90 -11.29 4.55 -6.11
N CYS A 91 -12.14 4.89 -5.15
CA CYS A 91 -11.74 5.18 -3.79
C CYS A 91 -11.71 3.88 -2.98
N MET A 92 -10.71 3.72 -2.13
CA MET A 92 -10.55 2.53 -1.29
C MET A 92 -9.96 2.85 0.07
N VAL A 93 -10.22 1.94 1.01
CA VAL A 93 -9.68 1.96 2.37
C VAL A 93 -8.62 0.86 2.46
N GLY A 94 -7.39 1.24 2.81
CA GLY A 94 -6.33 0.30 3.15
C GLY A 94 -6.25 0.08 4.65
N CYS A 95 -5.86 -1.12 5.07
CA CYS A 95 -5.58 -1.47 6.46
C CYS A 95 -4.07 -1.49 6.72
N ALA A 96 -3.67 -1.20 7.95
CA ALA A 96 -2.29 -1.41 8.37
C ALA A 96 -2.00 -2.92 8.42
N PHE A 97 -0.88 -3.31 7.83
CA PHE A 97 -0.40 -4.68 7.87
C PHE A 97 0.67 -4.83 8.95
N ASP A 98 0.52 -5.86 9.78
CA ASP A 98 1.36 -6.14 10.94
C ASP A 98 2.81 -6.46 10.55
N LYS A 99 3.04 -7.14 9.43
CA LYS A 99 4.38 -7.45 8.89
C LYS A 99 4.88 -6.44 7.84
N CYS A 100 4.26 -5.25 7.76
CA CYS A 100 4.68 -4.21 6.82
C CYS A 100 6.14 -3.78 7.01
N THR A 101 6.92 -3.74 5.92
CA THR A 101 8.34 -3.36 5.90
C THR A 101 8.62 -1.89 6.23
N ALA A 102 7.58 -1.06 6.37
CA ALA A 102 7.71 0.37 6.64
C ALA A 102 7.05 0.84 7.94
N CYS A 103 5.83 0.39 8.24
CA CYS A 103 5.03 0.92 9.36
C CYS A 103 4.69 -0.11 10.44
N SER A 104 5.21 -1.34 10.34
CA SER A 104 5.00 -2.33 11.39
C SER A 104 5.56 -1.84 12.74
N PRO A 105 4.98 -2.26 13.87
CA PRO A 105 5.51 -1.92 15.19
C PRO A 105 6.99 -2.30 15.35
N THR A 106 7.39 -3.45 14.81
CA THR A 106 8.78 -3.94 14.83
C THR A 106 9.73 -2.99 14.12
N VAL A 107 9.36 -2.50 12.93
CA VAL A 107 10.19 -1.54 12.17
C VAL A 107 10.27 -0.20 12.90
N LEU A 108 9.15 0.29 13.43
CA LEU A 108 9.12 1.56 14.18
C LEU A 108 10.00 1.50 15.42
N GLU A 109 9.98 0.38 16.15
CA GLU A 109 10.81 0.20 17.34
C GLU A 109 12.29 0.04 16.99
N ALA A 110 12.61 -0.73 15.95
CA ALA A 110 13.99 -0.86 15.46
C ALA A 110 14.58 0.50 15.02
N TYR A 111 13.77 1.33 14.36
CA TYR A 111 14.18 2.68 13.97
C TYR A 111 14.38 3.60 15.19
N ARG A 112 13.47 3.56 16.18
CA ARG A 112 13.61 4.40 17.40
C ARG A 112 14.83 4.03 18.24
N THR A 113 15.16 2.74 18.30
CA THR A 113 16.26 2.23 19.13
C THR A 113 17.62 2.37 18.46
N ARG A 114 17.73 2.07 17.16
CA ARG A 114 19.02 2.02 16.44
C ARG A 114 19.25 3.22 15.51
N GLY A 115 18.19 3.96 15.15
CA GLY A 115 18.28 5.15 14.30
C GLY A 115 18.98 4.90 12.97
N ALA A 116 20.12 5.58 12.76
CA ALA A 116 20.87 5.55 11.52
C ALA A 116 21.46 4.17 11.18
N ASP A 117 21.90 3.40 12.17
CA ASP A 117 22.49 2.08 11.93
C ASP A 117 21.45 1.11 11.35
N PHE A 118 20.21 1.19 11.82
CA PHE A 118 19.09 0.44 11.24
C PHE A 118 18.84 0.85 9.78
N MET A 119 18.85 2.15 9.47
CA MET A 119 18.66 2.62 8.10
C MET A 119 19.76 2.12 7.17
N LEU A 120 21.02 2.17 7.61
CA LEU A 120 22.16 1.68 6.83
C LEU A 120 22.05 0.17 6.57
N ASP A 121 21.64 -0.62 7.56
CA ASP A 121 21.37 -2.04 7.35
C ASP A 121 20.24 -2.24 6.34
N ALA A 122 19.13 -1.52 6.48
CA ALA A 122 17.98 -1.61 5.57
C ALA A 122 18.31 -1.21 4.12
N PHE A 123 19.18 -0.23 3.91
CA PHE A 123 19.58 0.20 2.56
C PHE A 123 20.55 -0.76 1.90
N ASN A 124 21.47 -1.35 2.67
CA ASN A 124 22.56 -2.16 2.13
C ASN A 124 22.24 -3.66 2.08
N LYS A 125 21.27 -4.13 2.87
CA LYS A 125 20.87 -5.55 2.93
C LYS A 125 19.41 -5.70 2.48
N GLY A 126 19.21 -6.19 1.26
CA GLY A 126 17.88 -6.29 0.65
C GLY A 126 16.86 -7.15 1.43
N SER A 127 17.31 -8.24 2.07
CA SER A 127 16.43 -9.12 2.86
C SER A 127 16.14 -8.61 4.26
N TYR A 128 16.91 -7.62 4.76
CA TYR A 128 16.92 -7.28 6.18
C TYR A 128 15.54 -6.86 6.72
N LEU A 129 14.78 -6.11 5.92
CA LEU A 129 13.43 -5.70 6.32
C LEU A 129 12.44 -6.87 6.31
N GLU A 130 12.57 -7.80 5.37
CA GLU A 130 11.70 -9.00 5.32
C GLU A 130 11.99 -9.94 6.49
N ASP A 131 13.28 -10.11 6.80
CA ASP A 131 13.74 -10.92 7.92
C ASP A 131 13.26 -10.32 9.26
N LEU A 132 13.34 -9.00 9.39
CA LEU A 132 12.91 -8.29 10.60
C LEU A 132 11.40 -8.35 10.83
N THR A 133 10.59 -8.22 9.76
CA THR A 133 9.13 -8.25 9.90
C THR A 133 8.54 -9.65 9.86
N GLY A 134 9.36 -10.68 9.64
CA GLY A 134 8.91 -12.06 9.50
C GLY A 134 8.11 -12.29 8.20
N LEU A 135 8.40 -11.49 7.16
CA LEU A 135 7.90 -11.73 5.80
C LEU A 135 8.65 -12.89 5.14
N THR A 136 9.95 -13.06 5.42
CA THR A 136 10.73 -14.19 4.91
C THR A 136 10.12 -15.54 5.31
N GLU A 137 9.71 -15.66 6.57
CA GLU A 137 9.02 -16.86 7.08
C GLU A 137 7.66 -17.05 6.41
N MET A 138 6.89 -15.98 6.26
CA MET A 138 5.57 -16.00 5.59
C MET A 138 5.69 -16.46 4.13
N HIS A 139 6.71 -16.01 3.41
CA HIS A 139 6.98 -16.45 2.04
C HIS A 139 7.32 -17.95 1.98
N ALA A 140 8.18 -18.43 2.89
CA ALA A 140 8.54 -19.84 2.95
C ALA A 140 7.34 -20.75 3.31
N GLU A 141 6.48 -20.31 4.24
CA GLU A 141 5.24 -21.02 4.58
C GLU A 141 4.27 -21.07 3.40
N THR A 142 4.15 -19.96 2.65
CA THR A 142 3.28 -19.87 1.48
C THR A 142 3.80 -20.75 0.34
N GLU A 143 5.11 -20.74 0.08
CA GLU A 143 5.75 -21.57 -0.94
C GLU A 143 5.53 -23.06 -0.63
N LYS A 144 5.75 -23.47 0.62
CA LYS A 144 5.50 -24.85 1.06
C LYS A 144 4.03 -25.25 0.91
N ALA A 145 3.10 -24.37 1.29
CA ALA A 145 1.67 -24.65 1.14
C ALA A 145 1.25 -24.77 -0.34
N LEU A 146 1.86 -24.00 -1.23
CA LEU A 146 1.63 -24.10 -2.67
C LEU A 146 2.17 -25.41 -3.24
N GLU A 147 3.38 -25.82 -2.83
CA GLU A 147 3.95 -27.12 -3.22
C GLU A 147 3.06 -28.29 -2.78
N ASP A 148 2.56 -28.25 -1.53
CA ASP A 148 1.62 -29.25 -1.02
C ASP A 148 0.34 -29.30 -1.87
N VAL A 149 -0.26 -28.16 -2.23
CA VAL A 149 -1.46 -28.12 -3.10
C VAL A 149 -1.18 -28.67 -4.50
N THR A 150 -0.02 -28.35 -5.10
CA THR A 150 0.33 -28.86 -6.43
C THR A 150 0.57 -30.36 -6.45
N LEU A 151 1.00 -30.96 -5.33
CA LEU A 151 1.16 -32.41 -5.19
C LEU A 151 -0.18 -33.16 -5.15
N PHE A 152 -1.29 -32.51 -4.79
CA PHE A 152 -2.61 -33.14 -4.76
C PHE A 152 -3.38 -33.08 -6.10
N ASP A 153 -2.96 -32.25 -7.06
CA ASP A 153 -3.62 -32.13 -8.37
C ASP A 153 -3.08 -33.13 -9.43
N ASP A 154 -1.97 -33.82 -9.16
CA ASP A 154 -1.35 -34.79 -10.09
C ASP A 154 -1.83 -36.26 -9.89
N ASP A 155 -2.72 -36.55 -8.92
CA ASP A 155 -3.17 -37.92 -8.58
C ASP A 155 -4.58 -38.29 -9.12
N ASP A 156 -5.26 -37.42 -9.88
CA ASP A 156 -6.65 -37.63 -10.35
C ASP A 156 -6.83 -37.86 -11.88
N ASP A 157 -5.74 -38.11 -12.63
CA ASP A 157 -5.76 -38.33 -14.10
C ASP A 157 -5.44 -39.78 -14.55
N ASP A 158 -5.77 -40.79 -13.74
CA ASP A 158 -5.72 -42.23 -14.10
C ASP A 158 -7.05 -42.96 -13.77
N MET A 159 -8.12 -42.72 -14.55
CA MET A 159 -9.33 -43.58 -14.62
C MET A 159 -9.96 -43.61 -16.03
#